data_AF-A0A1G6YM02-F1
#
_entry.id   AF-A0A1G6YM02-F1
#
_cell.length_a   1.000
_cell.length_b   1.000
_cell.length_c   1.000
_cell.angle_alpha   90.00
_cell.angle_beta   90.00
_cell.angle_gamma   90.00
#
_symmetry.space_group_name_H-M   'P 1'
#
loop_
_entity.id
_entity.type
_entity.pdbx_description
1 polymer ?
#
loop_
_entity_poly.entity_id
_entity_poly.type
_entity_poly.pdbx_seq_one_letter_code
_entity_poly.pdbx_strand_id
1 'polypeptide(L)' 'MDGLEARSEELQQIRELGTDIRVTGVDIQGDEAQVTAELIEPRPTSSLSVNLERSGDSWRVTRLNDVVITY' A
#
# COMPACT_ATOMS: atom_id res chain seq x y z
N MET A 1 -18.97 -13.07 -19.04
CA MET A 1 -19.05 -12.39 -17.74
C MET A 1 -17.81 -12.74 -16.94
N ASP A 2 -16.61 -12.44 -17.45
CA ASP A 2 -15.37 -13.12 -17.00
C ASP A 2 -14.32 -12.15 -16.43
N GLY A 3 -14.60 -10.85 -16.44
CA GLY A 3 -13.65 -9.82 -15.98
C GLY A 3 -13.76 -9.47 -14.50
N LEU A 4 -14.88 -9.81 -13.85
CA LEU A 4 -15.09 -9.50 -12.43
C LEU A 4 -14.44 -10.56 -11.53
N GLU A 5 -14.50 -11.83 -11.94
CA GLU A 5 -13.93 -12.97 -11.21
C GLU A 5 -12.41 -12.90 -11.14
N ALA A 6 -11.74 -12.59 -12.27
CA ALA A 6 -10.29 -12.40 -12.32
C ALA A 6 -9.79 -11.29 -11.36
N ARG A 7 -10.50 -10.15 -11.30
CA ARG A 7 -10.16 -9.07 -10.36
C ARG A 7 -10.31 -9.47 -8.90
N SER A 8 -11.32 -10.28 -8.58
CA SER A 8 -11.50 -10.78 -7.21
C SER A 8 -10.43 -11.79 -6.83
N GLU A 9 -9.97 -12.65 -7.73
CA GLU A 9 -8.87 -13.58 -7.47
C GLU A 9 -7.53 -12.87 -7.24
N GLU A 10 -7.21 -11.85 -8.05
CA GLU A 10 -6.02 -11.01 -7.85
C GLU A 10 -6.07 -10.27 -6.50
N LEU A 11 -7.22 -9.72 -6.13
CA LEU A 11 -7.40 -9.02 -4.85
C LEU A 11 -7.36 -9.97 -3.65
N GLN A 12 -7.76 -11.24 -3.83
CA GLN A 12 -7.74 -12.24 -2.75
C GLN A 12 -6.35 -12.82 -2.54
N GLN A 13 -5.58 -13.05 -3.61
CA GLN A 13 -4.17 -13.43 -3.49
C GLN A 13 -3.38 -12.42 -2.66
N ILE A 14 -3.53 -11.11 -2.93
CA ILE A 14 -2.88 -10.03 -2.15
C ILE A 14 -3.22 -10.08 -0.66
N ARG A 15 -4.38 -10.64 -0.30
CA ARG A 15 -4.87 -10.72 1.09
C ARG A 15 -4.41 -11.98 1.82
N GLU A 16 -4.14 -13.07 1.10
CA GLU A 16 -3.64 -14.36 1.64
C GLU A 16 -2.11 -14.45 1.62
N LEU A 17 -1.47 -13.66 0.77
CA LEU A 17 -0.07 -13.31 0.92
C LEU A 17 0.02 -12.48 2.19
N GLY A 18 0.54 -13.07 3.27
CA GLY A 18 1.06 -12.34 4.43
C GLY A 18 2.15 -11.41 3.94
N THR A 19 1.74 -10.33 3.29
CA THR A 19 2.57 -9.47 2.48
C THR A 19 3.47 -8.78 3.49
N ASP A 20 4.74 -9.16 3.50
CA ASP A 20 5.71 -8.52 4.36
C ASP A 20 5.93 -7.12 3.81
N ILE A 21 5.26 -6.16 4.44
CA ILE A 21 5.32 -4.75 4.09
C ILE A 21 6.44 -4.14 4.93
N ARG A 22 7.49 -3.69 4.25
CA ARG A 22 8.56 -2.92 4.88
C ARG A 22 8.37 -1.45 4.60
N VAL A 23 8.17 -0.67 5.65
CA VAL A 23 8.23 0.79 5.54
C VAL A 23 9.69 1.19 5.27
N THR A 24 9.91 1.87 4.15
CA THR A 24 11.25 2.30 3.73
C THR A 24 11.45 3.81 3.81
N GLY A 25 10.35 4.58 3.83
CA GLY A 25 10.39 6.01 4.04
C GLY A 25 9.19 6.51 4.83
N VAL A 26 9.42 7.50 5.68
CA VAL A 26 8.37 8.32 6.27
C VAL A 26 8.81 9.78 6.22
N ASP A 27 7.97 10.61 5.63
CA ASP A 27 8.11 12.06 5.59
C ASP A 27 6.92 12.66 6.34
N ILE A 28 7.17 13.55 7.29
CA ILE A 28 6.11 14.15 8.11
C ILE A 28 6.24 15.66 8.04
N GLN A 29 5.18 16.31 7.58
CA GLN A 29 5.08 17.76 7.41
C GLN A 29 3.82 18.27 8.14
N GLY A 30 4.01 18.67 9.40
CA GLY A 30 2.91 19.16 10.23
C GLY A 30 1.86 18.08 10.50
N ASP A 31 0.64 18.32 10.02
CA ASP A 31 -0.50 17.40 10.12
C ASP A 31 -0.61 16.43 8.93
N GLU A 32 0.31 16.51 7.96
CA GLU A 32 0.38 15.59 6.83
C GLU A 32 1.61 14.69 6.97
N ALA A 33 1.48 13.42 6.58
CA ALA A 33 2.58 12.48 6.51
C ALA A 33 2.49 11.64 5.24
N GLN A 34 3.62 11.37 4.61
CA GLN A 34 3.74 10.44 3.51
C GLN A 34 4.58 9.25 3.96
N VAL A 35 4.04 8.05 3.84
CA VAL A 35 4.71 6.80 4.14
C VAL A 35 4.93 6.03 2.85
N THR A 36 6.18 5.68 2.58
CA THR A 36 6.56 4.80 1.48
C THR A 36 6.87 3.43 2.05
N ALA A 37 6.22 2.42 1.52
CA ALA A 37 6.40 1.03 1.89
C ALA A 37 6.67 0.18 0.66
N GLU A 38 7.46 -0.87 0.84
CA GLU A 38 7.78 -1.85 -0.18
C GLU A 38 7.20 -3.19 0.23
N LEU A 39 6.50 -3.84 -0.70
CA LEU A 39 6.03 -5.21 -0.56
C LEU A 39 7.22 -6.14 -0.89
N ILE A 40 7.73 -6.84 0.11
CA ILE A 40 8.91 -7.69 -0.03
C ILE A 40 8.54 -9.00 -0.74
N GLU A 41 7.35 -9.54 -0.50
CA GLU A 41 6.84 -10.74 -1.15
C GLU A 41 5.32 -10.72 -1.32
N PRO A 42 4.80 -11.34 -2.39
CA PRO A 42 5.51 -12.03 -3.46
C PRO A 42 5.95 -11.07 -4.55
N ARG A 43 7.03 -11.41 -5.24
CA ARG A 43 7.43 -10.71 -6.47
C ARG A 43 6.25 -10.69 -7.45
N PRO A 44 6.08 -9.62 -8.23
CA PRO A 44 6.97 -8.46 -8.39
C PRO A 44 7.02 -7.47 -7.20
N THR A 45 8.21 -6.91 -6.93
CA THR A 45 8.40 -5.93 -5.84
C THR A 45 7.50 -4.73 -6.12
N SER A 46 6.58 -4.47 -5.20
CA SER A 46 5.59 -3.41 -5.36
C SER A 46 5.88 -2.30 -4.35
N SER A 47 6.07 -1.07 -4.81
CA SER A 47 6.17 0.10 -3.93
C SER A 47 4.78 0.69 -3.72
N LEU A 48 4.38 0.87 -2.47
CA LEU A 48 3.15 1.53 -2.06
C LEU A 48 3.48 2.85 -1.37
N SER A 49 2.92 3.95 -1.86
CA SER A 49 3.02 5.25 -1.19
C SER A 49 1.68 5.65 -0.59
N VAL A 50 1.65 5.99 0.69
CA VAL A 50 0.43 6.28 1.45
C VAL A 50 0.51 7.69 2.01
N ASN A 51 -0.49 8.51 1.74
CA ASN A 51 -0.66 9.79 2.42
C ASN A 51 -1.55 9.58 3.65
N LEU A 52 -1.09 10.14 4.75
CA LEU A 52 -1.69 10.12 6.07
C LEU A 52 -1.96 11.57 6.48
N GLU A 53 -3.07 11.78 7.14
CA GLU A 53 -3.39 13.05 7.80
C GLU A 53 -3.58 12.80 9.29
N ARG A 54 -3.11 13.72 10.11
CA ARG A 54 -3.22 13.63 11.55
C ARG A 54 -4.66 13.93 11.97
N SER A 55 -5.29 12.96 12.61
CA SER A 55 -6.61 13.09 13.21
C SER A 55 -6.48 12.91 14.73
N GLY A 56 -6.24 14.04 15.41
CA GLY A 56 -5.98 14.07 16.85
C GLY A 56 -4.66 13.36 17.21
N ASP A 57 -4.78 12.25 17.94
CA ASP A 57 -3.63 11.42 18.36
C ASP A 57 -3.32 10.28 17.38
N SER A 58 -4.14 10.14 16.33
CA SER A 58 -4.04 9.05 15.35
C SER A 58 -3.70 9.58 13.95
N TRP A 59 -3.07 8.74 13.13
CA TRP A 59 -2.88 9.01 11.71
C TRP A 59 -3.94 8.28 10.91
N ARG A 60 -4.62 9.01 10.02
CA ARG A 60 -5.64 8.46 9.14
C ARG A 60 -5.11 8.40 7.72
N VAL A 61 -5.20 7.24 7.09
CA VAL A 61 -4.90 7.11 5.66
C VAL A 61 -5.94 7.91 4.87
N THR A 62 -5.49 8.94 4.17
CA THR A 62 -6.35 9.77 3.31
C THR A 62 -6.28 9.35 1.86
N ARG A 63 -5.13 8.82 1.43
CA ARG A 63 -4.93 8.36 0.05
C ARG A 63 -3.89 7.24 -0.02
N LEU A 64 -4.24 6.17 -0.70
CA LEU A 64 -3.29 5.19 -1.23
C LEU A 64 -2.90 5.67 -2.63
N ASN A 65 -1.62 5.95 -2.84
CA ASN A 65 -1.08 6.25 -4.16
C ASN A 65 -0.62 4.96 -4.84
N ASP A 66 -0.43 5.06 -6.16
CA ASP A 66 -0.19 3.98 -7.10
C ASP A 66 0.81 2.93 -6.61
N VAL A 67 0.49 1.66 -6.88
CA VAL A 67 1.39 0.53 -6.65
C VAL A 67 2.27 0.38 -7.88
N VAL A 68 3.54 0.76 -7.74
CA VAL A 68 4.52 0.58 -8.81
C VAL A 68 5.08 -0.82 -8.71
N ILE A 69 4.71 -1.65 -9.67
CA ILE A 69 5.13 -3.05 -9.76
C ILE A 69 6.41 -3.13 -10.59
N THR A 70 7.51 -3.56 -9.98
CA THR A 70 8.80 -3.76 -10.64
C THR A 70 9.10 -5.25 -10.79
N TYR A 71 9.31 -5.70 -12.04
CA TYR A 71 9.54 -7.10 -12.44
C TYR A 71 11.03 -7.46 -12.46
#